data_AF-A0A661XUY4-F1
#
_entry.id   AF-A0A661XUY4-F1
#
_cell.length_a   1.000
_cell.length_b   1.000
_cell.length_c   1.000
_cell.angle_alpha   90.00
_cell.angle_beta   90.00
_cell.angle_gamma   90.00
#
_symmetry.space_group_name_H-M   'P 1'
#
loop_
_entity.id
_entity.type
_entity.pdbx_description
1 polymer ?
#
loop_
_entity_poly.entity_id
_entity_poly.type
_entity_poly.pdbx_seq_one_letter_code
_entity_poly.pdbx_strand_id
1 'polypeptide(L)'
;MEARKNPRYELAQYKSLFFNIGLVISMIMVITAFEWRFYDDEDLMNIGPASMEFDETFDVPFTEQPPPPPPKTLKNVKIITIDNIAEIEEEININLDIEMTEDLSIEQVIEQVIESDIVDVEEEDTEEIFVIVEESPVPIGGMGAFYQYVNDNIKYPIQALSMNIEGKVFIQFVVGKDGSLTNIIVIRGIGGGCDEEAIRIVKGAPDWNPGKQRGKPVKVKMVLPITFKII
;
A
#
# COMPACT_ATOMS: atom_id res chain seq x y z
N MET A 1 -32.20 -6.90 72.26
CA MET A 1 -32.58 -5.74 71.42
C MET A 1 -32.29 -4.50 72.22
N GLU A 2 -31.21 -3.79 71.89
CA GLU A 2 -30.89 -2.53 72.56
C GLU A 2 -31.75 -1.41 71.95
N ALA A 3 -32.56 -0.77 72.78
CA ALA A 3 -33.39 0.36 72.37
C ALA A 3 -32.50 1.57 72.05
N ARG A 4 -32.57 2.05 70.81
CA ARG A 4 -31.73 3.16 70.34
C ARG A 4 -32.33 4.52 70.72
N LYS A 5 -31.45 5.44 71.10
CA LYS A 5 -31.75 6.68 71.85
C LYS A 5 -32.62 7.71 71.11
N ASN A 6 -32.73 7.66 69.78
CA ASN A 6 -33.53 8.61 68.97
C ASN A 6 -34.20 7.93 67.75
N PRO A 7 -35.46 7.47 67.83
CA PRO A 7 -36.13 6.74 66.74
C PRO A 7 -36.57 7.62 65.56
N ARG A 8 -36.62 8.96 65.74
CA ARG A 8 -37.04 9.88 64.67
C ARG A 8 -35.98 10.15 63.59
N TYR A 9 -34.73 9.79 63.85
CA TYR A 9 -33.60 9.98 62.91
C TYR A 9 -33.07 8.64 62.41
N GLU A 10 -33.92 7.61 62.33
CA GLU A 10 -33.51 6.27 61.93
C GLU A 10 -33.30 6.18 60.40
N LEU A 11 -32.07 6.49 59.98
CA LEU A 11 -31.63 6.42 58.57
C LEU A 11 -31.59 4.98 58.03
N ALA A 12 -31.79 3.96 58.88
CA ALA A 12 -31.75 2.55 58.49
C ALA A 12 -32.86 2.20 57.50
N GLN A 13 -34.04 2.82 57.60
CA GLN A 13 -35.16 2.59 56.69
C GLN A 13 -34.89 3.09 55.26
N TYR A 14 -34.01 4.10 55.12
CA TYR A 14 -33.67 4.69 53.83
C TYR A 14 -32.42 4.05 53.19
N LYS A 15 -31.78 3.06 53.84
CA LYS A 15 -30.58 2.40 53.30
C LYS A 15 -30.82 1.80 51.92
N SER A 16 -31.97 1.15 51.71
CA SER A 16 -32.34 0.61 50.41
C SER A 16 -32.58 1.73 49.38
N LEU A 17 -33.16 2.85 49.79
CA LEU A 17 -33.39 4.01 48.93
C LEU A 17 -32.08 4.67 48.48
N PHE A 18 -31.13 4.88 49.40
CA PHE A 18 -29.80 5.39 49.07
C PHE A 18 -28.99 4.42 48.19
N PHE A 19 -29.13 3.12 48.40
CA PHE A 19 -28.49 2.10 47.56
C PHE A 19 -29.02 2.14 46.12
N ASN A 20 -30.34 2.21 45.95
CA ASN A 20 -30.96 2.31 44.62
C ASN A 20 -30.59 3.62 43.90
N ILE A 21 -30.55 4.75 44.63
CA ILE A 21 -30.12 6.04 44.06
C ILE A 21 -28.66 5.96 43.59
N GLY A 22 -27.77 5.36 44.39
CA GLY A 22 -26.36 5.16 44.00
C GLY A 22 -26.23 4.29 42.75
N LEU A 23 -27.03 3.22 42.63
CA LEU A 23 -27.05 2.34 41.47
C LEU A 23 -27.48 3.10 40.21
N VAL A 24 -28.54 3.91 40.29
CA VAL A 24 -29.00 4.73 39.17
C VAL A 24 -27.94 5.75 38.75
N ILE A 25 -27.31 6.44 39.71
CA ILE A 25 -26.24 7.40 39.42
C ILE A 25 -25.05 6.71 38.74
N SER A 26 -24.65 5.52 39.19
CA SER A 26 -23.58 4.76 38.54
C SER A 26 -23.92 4.34 37.10
N MET A 27 -25.17 3.93 36.84
CA MET A 27 -25.61 3.58 35.49
C MET A 27 -25.60 4.80 34.56
N ILE A 28 -26.06 5.95 35.05
CA ILE A 28 -26.02 7.21 34.29
C ILE A 28 -24.58 7.57 33.96
N MET A 29 -23.66 7.51 34.93
CA MET A 29 -22.23 7.80 34.72
C MET A 29 -21.61 6.88 33.67
N VAL A 30 -21.93 5.58 33.67
CA VAL A 30 -21.44 4.63 32.66
C VAL A 30 -22.00 4.97 31.28
N ILE A 31 -23.30 5.23 31.15
CA ILE A 31 -23.92 5.59 29.86
C ILE A 31 -23.30 6.89 29.33
N THR A 32 -23.15 7.91 30.18
CA THR A 32 -22.51 9.18 29.77
C THR A 32 -21.06 8.98 29.35
N ALA A 33 -20.30 8.10 30.00
CA ALA A 33 -18.92 7.82 29.62
C ALA A 33 -18.83 7.13 28.23
N PHE A 34 -19.76 6.23 27.90
CA PHE A 34 -19.80 5.58 26.59
C PHE A 34 -20.39 6.47 25.48
N GLU A 35 -21.33 7.34 25.82
CA GLU A 35 -21.83 8.37 24.90
C GLU A 35 -20.87 9.54 24.74
N TRP A 36 -19.83 9.63 25.58
CA TRP A 36 -18.79 10.62 25.43
C TRP A 36 -17.97 10.31 24.18
N ARG A 37 -18.44 10.84 23.05
CA ARG A 37 -17.73 10.83 21.79
C ARG A 37 -16.57 11.80 21.94
N PHE A 38 -15.35 11.27 22.04
CA PHE A 38 -14.15 12.05 21.75
C PHE A 38 -14.14 12.27 20.23
N TYR A 39 -14.48 13.48 19.82
CA TYR A 39 -14.10 13.95 18.50
C TYR A 39 -12.62 14.30 18.61
N ASP A 40 -11.74 13.44 18.09
CA ASP A 40 -10.44 13.92 17.66
C ASP A 40 -10.75 14.92 16.53
N ASP A 41 -10.56 16.22 16.79
CA ASP A 41 -10.40 17.23 15.74
C ASP A 41 -9.08 16.93 15.01
N GLU A 42 -8.95 15.74 14.41
CA GLU A 42 -8.27 15.67 13.14
C GLU A 42 -9.17 16.46 12.20
N ASP A 43 -8.69 17.63 11.76
CA ASP A 43 -9.18 18.34 10.60
C ASP A 43 -9.22 17.35 9.42
N LEU A 44 -10.28 16.55 9.37
CA LEU A 44 -10.70 15.82 8.20
C LEU A 44 -10.82 16.90 7.14
N MET A 45 -9.94 16.84 6.13
CA MET A 45 -10.11 17.62 4.92
C MET A 45 -11.60 17.61 4.59
N ASN A 46 -12.21 18.79 4.67
CA ASN A 46 -13.59 19.01 4.29
C ASN A 46 -13.69 18.72 2.79
N ILE A 47 -13.86 17.43 2.47
CA ILE A 47 -14.40 17.00 1.20
C ILE A 47 -15.84 17.48 1.32
N GLY A 48 -16.10 18.62 0.67
CA GLY A 48 -17.39 19.29 0.68
C GLY A 48 -18.53 18.31 0.42
N PRO A 49 -19.78 18.72 0.69
CA PRO A 49 -20.93 17.83 0.62
C PRO A 49 -20.87 17.02 -0.67
N ALA A 50 -20.91 15.70 -0.52
CA ALA A 50 -21.07 14.77 -1.61
C ALA A 50 -22.49 14.92 -2.21
N SER A 51 -22.86 16.14 -2.61
CA SER A 51 -23.67 16.35 -3.80
C SER A 51 -22.74 16.08 -4.99
N MET A 52 -22.38 14.80 -5.13
CA MET A 52 -22.32 14.25 -6.46
C MET A 52 -23.77 14.42 -6.94
N GLU A 53 -24.02 15.54 -7.61
CA GLU A 53 -25.08 15.66 -8.57
C GLU A 53 -24.77 14.51 -9.53
N PHE A 54 -25.40 13.37 -9.23
CA PHE A 54 -25.37 12.18 -10.06
C PHE A 54 -26.21 12.60 -11.25
N ASP A 55 -25.57 13.38 -12.13
CA ASP A 55 -26.11 13.80 -13.39
C ASP A 55 -26.60 12.52 -14.04
N GLU A 56 -27.87 12.60 -14.43
CA GLU A 56 -28.80 11.56 -14.78
C GLU A 56 -28.15 10.25 -15.19
N THR A 57 -28.68 9.14 -14.65
CA THR A 57 -28.44 7.79 -15.16
C THR A 57 -28.35 7.84 -16.68
N PHE A 58 -27.13 7.82 -17.23
CA PHE A 58 -26.93 7.69 -18.67
C PHE A 58 -27.41 6.28 -18.99
N ASP A 59 -28.67 6.16 -19.38
CA ASP A 59 -29.20 4.98 -20.03
C ASP A 59 -28.36 4.79 -21.29
N VAL A 60 -27.33 3.95 -21.17
CA VAL A 60 -26.56 3.50 -22.33
C VAL A 60 -27.57 2.91 -23.31
N PRO A 61 -27.73 3.47 -24.53
CA PRO A 61 -28.63 2.88 -25.50
C PRO A 61 -28.19 1.43 -25.71
N PHE A 62 -29.15 0.50 -25.75
CA PHE A 62 -28.84 -0.88 -26.13
C PHE A 62 -28.02 -0.85 -27.41
N THR A 63 -26.78 -1.32 -27.34
CA THR A 63 -25.93 -1.43 -28.51
C THR A 63 -26.46 -2.58 -29.34
N GLU A 64 -27.13 -2.28 -30.46
CA GLU A 64 -27.38 -3.27 -31.50
C GLU A 64 -26.03 -3.65 -32.10
N GLN A 65 -25.40 -4.69 -31.57
CA GLN A 65 -24.24 -5.28 -32.21
C GLN A 65 -24.72 -5.91 -33.53
N PRO A 66 -24.27 -5.43 -34.70
CA PRO A 66 -24.56 -6.12 -35.94
C PRO A 66 -24.01 -7.56 -35.81
N PRO A 67 -24.73 -8.58 -36.32
CA PRO A 67 -24.26 -9.95 -36.22
C PRO A 67 -22.83 -10.03 -36.77
N PRO A 68 -21.92 -10.73 -36.08
CA PRO A 68 -20.52 -10.80 -36.50
C PRO A 68 -20.46 -11.23 -37.96
N PRO A 69 -19.62 -10.57 -38.79
CA PRO A 69 -19.53 -10.91 -40.20
C PRO A 69 -19.24 -12.40 -40.33
N PRO A 70 -19.93 -13.11 -41.24
CA PRO A 70 -19.76 -14.54 -41.40
C PRO A 70 -18.27 -14.83 -41.60
N PRO A 71 -17.74 -15.88 -40.94
CA PRO A 71 -16.32 -16.22 -41.05
C PRO A 71 -15.96 -16.34 -42.52
N LYS A 72 -14.94 -15.59 -42.95
CA LYS A 72 -14.46 -15.63 -44.33
C LYS A 72 -14.07 -17.07 -44.63
N THR A 73 -14.87 -17.75 -45.45
CA THR A 73 -14.50 -19.05 -45.99
C THR A 73 -13.20 -18.86 -46.76
N LEU A 74 -12.11 -19.43 -46.24
CA LEU A 74 -10.83 -19.46 -46.95
C LEU A 74 -11.08 -20.17 -48.29
N LYS A 75 -11.13 -19.41 -49.38
CA LYS A 75 -11.14 -19.99 -50.72
C LYS A 75 -9.88 -20.83 -50.85
N ASN A 76 -10.13 -22.10 -51.16
CA ASN A 76 -9.19 -23.19 -51.30
C ASN A 76 -7.89 -22.70 -51.95
N VAL A 77 -6.78 -22.75 -51.19
CA VAL A 77 -5.45 -22.49 -51.74
C VAL A 77 -5.16 -23.59 -52.74
N LYS A 78 -5.01 -23.22 -54.02
CA LYS A 78 -4.52 -24.13 -55.06
C LYS A 78 -3.04 -24.40 -54.72
N ILE A 79 -2.72 -25.62 -54.34
CA ILE A 79 -1.34 -26.05 -54.10
C ILE A 79 -0.59 -25.90 -55.43
N ILE A 80 0.33 -24.94 -55.49
CA ILE A 80 1.33 -24.88 -56.56
C ILE A 80 2.52 -25.68 -56.02
N THR A 81 2.72 -26.88 -56.56
CA THR A 81 3.97 -27.61 -56.41
C THR A 81 5.06 -26.82 -57.12
N ILE A 82 5.96 -26.23 -56.35
CA ILE A 82 7.23 -25.71 -56.85
C ILE A 82 8.27 -26.76 -56.47
N ASP A 83 8.83 -27.39 -57.50
CA ASP A 83 9.99 -28.26 -57.42
C ASP A 83 11.23 -27.48 -56.93
N ASN A 84 12.16 -28.21 -56.30
CA ASN A 84 13.49 -27.82 -55.82
C ASN A 84 13.58 -27.04 -54.50
N ILE A 85 13.68 -27.81 -53.42
CA ILE A 85 14.37 -27.40 -52.19
C ILE A 85 15.87 -27.59 -52.45
N ALA A 86 16.56 -26.48 -52.76
CA ALA A 86 18.01 -26.39 -52.68
C ALA A 86 18.37 -25.92 -51.25
N GLU A 87 18.91 -26.87 -50.48
CA GLU A 87 20.08 -26.74 -49.59
C GLU A 87 20.35 -25.38 -48.91
N ILE A 88 20.13 -25.33 -47.59
CA ILE A 88 20.92 -24.49 -46.69
C ILE A 88 21.29 -25.37 -45.48
N GLU A 89 22.57 -25.72 -45.40
CA GLU A 89 23.23 -26.36 -44.27
C GLU A 89 23.58 -25.29 -43.21
N GLU A 90 23.14 -25.47 -41.97
CA GLU A 90 23.77 -24.84 -40.81
C GLU A 90 24.04 -25.94 -39.77
N GLU A 91 25.31 -26.37 -39.70
CA GLU A 91 25.83 -27.26 -38.65
C GLU A 91 25.98 -26.50 -37.33
N ILE A 92 25.26 -26.95 -36.29
CA ILE A 92 25.54 -26.57 -34.90
C ILE A 92 26.55 -27.58 -34.35
N ASN A 93 27.79 -27.14 -34.12
CA ASN A 93 28.86 -27.98 -33.62
C ASN A 93 28.86 -27.99 -32.09
N ILE A 94 28.41 -29.08 -31.47
CA ILE A 94 28.45 -29.30 -30.01
C ILE A 94 29.58 -30.30 -29.74
N ASN A 95 30.72 -29.81 -29.23
CA ASN A 95 31.79 -30.67 -28.74
C ASN A 95 31.46 -31.10 -27.30
N LEU A 96 31.08 -32.36 -27.11
CA LEU A 96 30.92 -32.99 -25.80
C LEU A 96 31.97 -34.11 -25.66
N ASP A 97 33.20 -33.72 -25.33
CA ASP A 97 34.27 -34.67 -25.01
C ASP A 97 34.10 -35.13 -23.56
N ILE A 98 33.31 -36.18 -23.34
CA ILE A 98 33.30 -36.95 -22.10
C ILE A 98 33.70 -38.38 -22.46
N GLU A 99 34.98 -38.68 -22.24
CA GLU A 99 35.49 -40.05 -22.27
C GLU A 99 34.91 -40.80 -21.06
N MET A 100 33.89 -41.63 -21.31
CA MET A 100 33.40 -42.61 -20.34
C MET A 100 34.44 -43.72 -20.20
N THR A 101 35.27 -43.64 -19.16
CA THR A 101 36.08 -44.78 -18.74
C THR A 101 35.31 -45.55 -17.69
N GLU A 102 34.94 -46.79 -18.04
CA GLU A 102 34.28 -47.76 -17.16
C GLU A 102 35.25 -48.27 -16.08
N ASP A 103 35.47 -47.48 -15.04
CA ASP A 103 35.69 -47.96 -13.67
C ASP A 103 35.93 -46.76 -12.77
N LEU A 104 35.11 -46.60 -11.72
CA LEU A 104 35.49 -46.14 -10.38
C LEU A 104 34.23 -45.73 -9.60
N SER A 105 34.13 -46.30 -8.41
CA SER A 105 32.98 -46.30 -7.48
C SER A 105 32.48 -44.91 -7.07
N ILE A 106 31.14 -44.78 -7.06
CA ILE A 106 30.37 -43.56 -6.74
C ILE A 106 30.66 -43.01 -5.33
N GLU A 107 31.07 -43.85 -4.36
CA GLU A 107 31.39 -43.40 -3.00
C GLU A 107 32.54 -42.37 -2.91
N GLN A 108 33.52 -42.42 -3.81
CA GLN A 108 34.72 -41.56 -3.70
C GLN A 108 34.50 -40.14 -4.28
N VAL A 109 33.42 -39.95 -5.04
CA VAL A 109 33.06 -38.65 -5.64
C VAL A 109 32.31 -37.76 -4.64
N ILE A 110 31.61 -38.35 -3.65
CA ILE A 110 30.78 -37.58 -2.72
C ILE A 110 31.62 -36.87 -1.65
N GLU A 111 32.69 -37.49 -1.17
CA GLU A 111 33.56 -36.89 -0.12
C GLU A 111 34.37 -35.69 -0.66
N GLN A 112 34.78 -35.75 -1.93
CA GLN A 112 35.62 -34.71 -2.55
C GLN A 112 34.82 -33.45 -2.96
N VAL A 113 33.49 -33.55 -3.04
CA VAL A 113 32.59 -32.41 -3.34
C VAL A 113 32.22 -31.62 -2.08
N ILE A 114 32.34 -32.20 -0.89
CA ILE A 114 31.93 -31.54 0.36
C ILE A 114 32.94 -30.46 0.81
N GLU A 115 34.20 -30.52 0.37
CA GLU A 115 35.25 -29.59 0.85
C GLU A 115 35.52 -28.40 -0.09
N SER A 116 35.00 -28.39 -1.32
CA SER A 116 35.22 -27.28 -2.28
C SER A 116 34.08 -26.28 -2.42
N ASP A 117 32.86 -26.60 -1.96
CA ASP A 117 31.69 -25.70 -2.08
C ASP A 117 31.28 -25.12 -0.72
N ILE A 118 32.19 -24.35 -0.11
CA ILE A 118 31.78 -23.21 0.72
C ILE A 118 31.91 -21.96 -0.18
N VAL A 119 31.14 -21.96 -1.27
CA VAL A 119 30.79 -20.71 -1.93
C VAL A 119 29.73 -20.11 -1.02
N ASP A 120 30.06 -18.99 -0.38
CA ASP A 120 29.08 -18.10 0.23
C ASP A 120 28.00 -17.86 -0.83
N VAL A 121 26.88 -18.56 -0.67
CA VAL A 121 25.64 -18.24 -1.36
C VAL A 121 25.23 -16.92 -0.74
N GLU A 122 25.70 -15.82 -1.33
CA GLU A 122 24.99 -14.55 -1.23
C GLU A 122 23.55 -14.87 -1.64
N GLU A 123 22.65 -14.95 -0.66
CA GLU A 123 21.23 -14.94 -0.94
C GLU A 123 21.02 -13.68 -1.79
N GLU A 124 20.78 -13.86 -3.10
CA GLU A 124 20.07 -12.86 -3.87
C GLU A 124 18.69 -12.75 -3.24
N ASP A 125 18.64 -11.98 -2.15
CA ASP A 125 17.46 -11.49 -1.48
C ASP A 125 16.82 -10.59 -2.54
N THR A 126 16.06 -11.22 -3.44
CA THR A 126 15.12 -10.55 -4.32
C THR A 126 14.03 -10.02 -3.40
N GLU A 127 14.38 -8.93 -2.69
CA GLU A 127 13.60 -8.43 -1.56
C GLU A 127 12.21 -8.05 -2.09
N GLU A 128 11.24 -8.93 -1.82
CA GLU A 128 9.87 -8.75 -2.27
C GLU A 128 9.32 -7.44 -1.69
N ILE A 129 8.87 -6.55 -2.58
CA ILE A 129 8.24 -5.29 -2.19
C ILE A 129 6.78 -5.58 -1.88
N PHE A 130 6.40 -5.47 -0.61
CA PHE A 130 5.03 -5.67 -0.17
C PHE A 130 4.18 -4.43 -0.47
N VAL A 131 2.92 -4.64 -0.84
CA VAL A 131 1.92 -3.58 -1.01
C VAL A 131 0.96 -3.52 0.17
N ILE A 132 0.72 -4.67 0.80
CA ILE A 132 -0.18 -4.83 1.94
C ILE A 132 0.59 -5.56 3.03
N VAL A 133 0.60 -4.97 4.22
CA VAL A 133 1.32 -5.46 5.41
C VAL A 133 0.46 -5.34 6.66
N GLU A 134 0.80 -6.11 7.70
CA GLU A 134 0.14 -6.06 9.01
C GLU A 134 0.35 -4.70 9.70
N GLU A 135 1.59 -4.19 9.75
CA GLU A 135 1.92 -2.85 10.24
C GLU A 135 2.39 -1.97 9.07
N SER A 136 1.65 -0.92 8.76
CA SER A 136 2.01 0.04 7.70
C SER A 136 3.17 0.95 8.12
N PRO A 137 4.01 1.42 7.17
CA PRO A 137 5.05 2.40 7.46
C PRO A 137 4.47 3.72 7.98
N VAL A 138 5.15 4.35 8.94
CA VAL A 138 4.73 5.63 9.53
C VAL A 138 5.94 6.56 9.63
N PRO A 139 5.84 7.84 9.20
CA PRO A 139 6.98 8.75 9.30
C PRO A 139 7.36 8.99 10.76
N ILE A 140 8.63 9.32 11.02
CA ILE A 140 9.05 9.69 12.37
C ILE A 140 8.28 10.94 12.80
N GLY A 141 7.61 10.87 13.96
CA GLY A 141 6.71 11.92 14.45
C GLY A 141 5.27 11.82 13.95
N GLY A 142 4.93 10.79 13.18
CA GLY A 142 3.58 10.53 12.68
C GLY A 142 3.22 11.36 11.45
N MET A 143 2.06 11.05 10.85
CA MET A 143 1.61 11.68 9.61
C MET A 143 1.41 13.20 9.74
N GLY A 144 0.97 13.68 10.91
CA GLY A 144 0.80 15.11 11.17
C GLY A 144 2.11 15.90 11.06
N ALA A 145 3.19 15.40 11.66
CA ALA A 145 4.51 16.02 11.57
C ALA A 145 5.05 16.01 10.13
N PHE A 146 4.79 14.94 9.38
CA PHE A 146 5.16 14.86 7.97
C PHE A 146 4.43 15.92 7.13
N TYR A 147 3.11 16.06 7.27
CA TYR A 147 2.37 17.08 6.51
C TYR A 147 2.73 18.50 6.93
N GLN A 148 3.09 18.73 8.20
CA GLN A 148 3.63 20.00 8.64
C GLN A 148 4.97 20.30 7.97
N TYR A 149 5.90 19.32 7.95
CA TYR A 149 7.16 19.43 7.21
C TYR A 149 6.92 19.74 5.72
N VAL A 150 5.98 19.05 5.08
CA VAL A 150 5.61 19.30 3.69
C VAL A 150 5.15 20.75 3.53
N ASN A 151 4.22 21.22 4.35
CA ASN A 151 3.69 22.58 4.27
C ASN A 151 4.76 23.66 4.50
N ASP A 152 5.72 23.41 5.40
CA ASP A 152 6.78 24.36 5.71
C ASP A 152 7.86 24.42 4.61
N ASN A 153 8.05 23.32 3.86
CA ASN A 153 9.12 23.21 2.88
C ASN A 153 8.67 23.30 1.42
N ILE A 154 7.36 23.17 1.15
CA ILE A 154 6.78 23.18 -0.20
C ILE A 154 6.94 24.56 -0.84
N LYS A 155 7.48 24.57 -2.06
CA LYS A 155 7.63 25.79 -2.86
C LYS A 155 6.74 25.70 -4.08
N TYR A 156 5.73 26.55 -4.11
CA TYR A 156 4.83 26.59 -5.25
C TYR A 156 5.56 27.12 -6.50
N PRO A 157 5.66 26.35 -7.60
CA PRO A 157 6.35 26.79 -8.81
C PRO A 157 5.67 27.99 -9.47
N ILE A 158 6.46 28.91 -10.02
CA ILE A 158 5.95 30.12 -10.69
C ILE A 158 5.03 29.78 -11.86
N GLN A 159 5.33 28.70 -12.60
CA GLN A 159 4.52 28.25 -13.73
C GLN A 159 3.13 27.76 -13.30
N ALA A 160 3.04 27.00 -12.21
CA ALA A 160 1.75 26.59 -11.67
C ALA A 160 0.95 27.79 -11.12
N LEU A 161 1.62 28.79 -10.51
CA LEU A 161 0.98 30.03 -10.05
C LEU A 161 0.41 30.86 -11.20
N SER A 162 1.17 31.03 -12.29
CA SER A 162 0.72 31.83 -13.44
C SER A 162 -0.43 31.19 -14.22
N MET A 163 -0.57 29.87 -14.10
CA MET A 163 -1.62 29.07 -14.74
C MET A 163 -2.76 28.69 -13.78
N ASN A 164 -2.72 29.15 -12.52
CA ASN A 164 -3.69 28.83 -11.47
C ASN A 164 -3.94 27.30 -11.30
N ILE A 165 -2.88 26.48 -11.36
CA ILE A 165 -2.99 25.02 -11.33
C ILE A 165 -3.02 24.49 -9.90
N GLU A 166 -4.19 24.14 -9.39
CA GLU A 166 -4.35 23.54 -8.07
C GLU A 166 -4.68 22.04 -8.13
N GLY A 167 -4.36 21.30 -7.07
CA GLY A 167 -4.82 19.92 -6.96
C GLY A 167 -3.95 19.05 -6.06
N LYS A 168 -4.05 17.73 -6.27
CA LYS A 168 -3.34 16.72 -5.50
C LYS A 168 -2.40 15.93 -6.39
N VAL A 169 -1.11 15.94 -6.07
CA VAL A 169 -0.08 15.11 -6.69
C VAL A 169 0.06 13.82 -5.90
N PHE A 170 -0.07 12.68 -6.56
CA PHE A 170 0.07 11.37 -5.94
C PHE A 170 1.47 10.83 -6.22
N ILE A 171 2.22 10.59 -5.15
CA ILE A 171 3.58 10.07 -5.21
C ILE A 171 3.57 8.65 -4.67
N GLN A 172 4.14 7.73 -5.43
CA GLN A 172 4.45 6.39 -4.99
C GLN A 172 5.92 6.30 -4.62
N PHE A 173 6.23 5.65 -3.51
CA PHE A 173 7.60 5.37 -3.09
C PHE A 173 7.66 4.06 -2.30
N VAL A 174 8.87 3.56 -2.08
CA VAL A 174 9.13 2.34 -1.32
C VAL A 174 9.88 2.72 -0.04
N VAL A 175 9.30 2.35 1.10
CA VAL A 175 9.94 2.47 2.41
C VAL A 175 10.80 1.23 2.64
N GLY A 176 12.10 1.44 2.85
CA GLY A 176 13.09 0.41 3.13
C GLY A 176 12.92 -0.23 4.50
N LYS A 177 13.60 -1.36 4.74
CA LYS A 177 13.68 -2.02 6.06
C LYS A 177 14.34 -1.13 7.12
N ASP A 178 15.19 -0.21 6.68
CA ASP A 178 15.90 0.80 7.47
C ASP A 178 15.12 2.11 7.65
N GLY A 179 13.96 2.25 7.01
CA GLY A 179 13.19 3.49 7.02
C GLY A 179 13.54 4.50 5.93
N SER A 180 14.49 4.16 5.05
CA SER A 180 14.86 5.02 3.93
C SER A 180 13.77 5.03 2.84
N LEU A 181 13.67 6.15 2.11
CA LEU A 181 12.74 6.28 0.99
C LEU A 181 13.46 6.03 -0.33
N THR A 182 12.98 5.03 -1.08
CA THR A 182 13.54 4.64 -2.38
C THR A 182 12.45 4.58 -3.45
N ASN A 183 12.86 4.58 -4.73
CA ASN A 183 11.97 4.45 -5.88
C ASN A 183 10.76 5.42 -5.87
N ILE A 184 11.06 6.72 -5.69
CA ILE A 184 10.06 7.79 -5.63
C ILE A 184 9.63 8.16 -7.05
N ILE A 185 8.36 7.92 -7.38
CA ILE A 185 7.75 8.20 -8.68
C ILE A 185 6.42 8.94 -8.51
N VAL A 186 6.07 9.80 -9.46
CA VAL A 186 4.75 10.46 -9.50
C VAL A 186 3.81 9.59 -10.34
N ILE A 187 2.73 9.10 -9.73
CA ILE A 187 1.72 8.28 -10.42
C ILE A 187 0.60 9.14 -11.02
N ARG A 188 0.29 10.27 -10.37
CA ARG A 188 -0.72 11.22 -10.84
C ARG A 188 -0.27 12.63 -10.51
N GLY A 189 0.21 13.33 -11.52
CA GLY A 189 0.64 14.71 -11.44
C GLY A 189 -0.49 15.71 -11.71
N ILE A 190 -0.22 16.97 -11.38
CA ILE A 190 -1.05 18.12 -11.80
C ILE A 190 -0.31 18.98 -12.84
N GLY A 191 0.99 18.75 -13.04
CA GLY A 191 1.83 19.52 -13.96
C GLY A 191 2.26 20.88 -13.41
N GLY A 192 2.78 21.75 -14.28
CA GLY A 192 3.19 23.12 -13.92
C GLY A 192 4.42 23.22 -13.01
N GLY A 193 5.22 22.16 -12.89
CA GLY A 193 6.37 22.09 -11.99
C GLY A 193 6.06 21.51 -10.61
N CYS A 194 4.78 21.24 -10.30
CA CYS A 194 4.36 20.75 -8.99
C CYS A 194 4.83 19.31 -8.76
N ASP A 195 4.94 18.51 -9.82
CA ASP A 195 5.32 17.10 -9.75
C ASP A 195 6.78 16.96 -9.32
N GLU A 196 7.68 17.77 -9.89
CA GLU A 196 9.09 17.83 -9.56
C GLU A 196 9.33 18.33 -8.14
N GLU A 197 8.58 19.35 -7.73
CA GLU A 197 8.62 19.87 -6.37
C GLU A 197 8.17 18.81 -5.36
N ALA A 198 7.10 18.08 -5.67
CA ALA A 198 6.59 17.03 -4.81
C ALA A 198 7.63 15.91 -4.61
N ILE A 199 8.35 15.52 -5.67
CA ILE A 199 9.49 14.59 -5.59
C ILE A 199 10.61 15.16 -4.70
N ARG A 200 10.93 16.45 -4.83
CA ARG A 200 11.97 17.12 -4.03
C ARG A 200 11.66 17.05 -2.53
N ILE A 201 10.41 17.28 -2.16
CA ILE A 201 9.96 17.24 -0.76
C ILE A 201 10.08 15.84 -0.19
N VAL A 202 9.60 14.81 -0.91
CA VAL A 202 9.69 13.42 -0.43
C VAL A 202 11.13 12.96 -0.31
N LYS A 203 12.02 13.37 -1.23
CA LYS A 203 13.46 13.06 -1.14
C LYS A 203 14.15 13.70 0.07
N GLY A 204 13.68 14.86 0.52
CA GLY A 204 14.21 15.57 1.69
C GLY A 204 13.51 15.23 3.00
N ALA A 205 12.50 14.35 2.96
CA ALA A 205 11.70 14.03 4.13
C ALA A 205 12.54 13.29 5.20
N PRO A 206 12.18 13.42 6.48
CA PRO A 206 12.75 12.61 7.55
C PRO A 206 12.55 11.11 7.31
N ASP A 207 13.38 10.30 7.96
CA ASP A 207 13.27 8.83 7.89
C ASP A 207 11.91 8.34 8.40
N TRP A 208 11.56 7.13 7.97
CA TRP A 208 10.28 6.48 8.26
C TRP A 208 10.46 5.27 9.18
N ASN A 209 9.45 4.95 9.97
CA ASN A 209 9.37 3.64 10.59
C ASN A 209 8.99 2.61 9.51
N PRO A 210 9.76 1.53 9.34
CA PRO A 210 9.49 0.51 8.34
C PRO A 210 8.18 -0.21 8.63
N GLY A 211 7.50 -0.66 7.59
CA GLY A 211 6.38 -1.56 7.75
C GLY A 211 6.85 -2.93 8.26
N LYS A 212 5.99 -3.62 9.01
CA LYS A 212 6.31 -4.96 9.53
C LYS A 212 5.31 -5.99 9.07
N GLN A 213 5.85 -7.17 8.78
CA GLN A 213 5.09 -8.37 8.46
C GLN A 213 5.61 -9.50 9.33
N ARG A 214 4.71 -10.14 10.11
CA ARG A 214 5.10 -11.19 11.07
C ARG A 214 6.21 -10.74 12.04
N GLY A 215 6.16 -9.47 12.45
CA GLY A 215 7.15 -8.85 13.33
C GLY A 215 8.52 -8.54 12.70
N LYS A 216 8.72 -8.82 11.39
CA LYS A 216 9.96 -8.49 10.67
C LYS A 216 9.77 -7.21 9.84
N PRO A 217 10.76 -6.29 9.81
CA PRO A 217 10.71 -5.14 8.92
C PRO A 217 10.80 -5.59 7.46
N VAL A 218 9.93 -5.05 6.61
CA VAL A 218 9.86 -5.39 5.19
C VAL A 218 9.82 -4.12 4.32
N LYS A 219 10.23 -4.25 3.05
CA LYS A 219 10.08 -3.18 2.08
C LYS A 219 8.61 -3.00 1.71
N VAL A 220 8.09 -1.79 1.85
CA VAL A 220 6.67 -1.51 1.59
C VAL A 220 6.51 -0.40 0.57
N LYS A 221 5.73 -0.66 -0.47
CA LYS A 221 5.31 0.34 -1.45
C LYS A 221 4.09 1.09 -0.93
N MET A 222 4.17 2.41 -0.91
CA MET A 222 3.10 3.27 -0.43
C MET A 222 2.87 4.45 -1.39
N VAL A 223 1.66 4.99 -1.36
CA VAL A 223 1.24 6.16 -2.15
C VAL A 223 0.73 7.23 -1.21
N LEU A 224 1.25 8.46 -1.35
CA LEU A 224 0.78 9.62 -0.59
C LEU A 224 0.32 10.77 -1.51
N PRO A 225 -0.80 11.43 -1.18
CA PRO A 225 -1.23 12.64 -1.85
C PRO A 225 -0.59 13.89 -1.22
N ILE A 226 0.09 14.71 -2.02
CA ILE A 226 0.54 16.06 -1.66
C ILE A 226 -0.40 17.07 -2.29
N THR A 227 -0.97 17.95 -1.47
CA THR A 227 -1.96 18.95 -1.92
C THR A 227 -1.26 20.28 -2.22
N PHE A 228 -1.45 20.79 -3.43
CA PHE A 228 -1.05 22.12 -3.85
C PHE A 228 -2.31 22.98 -3.93
N LYS A 229 -2.36 24.01 -3.08
CA LYS A 229 -3.46 24.98 -3.01
C LYS A 229 -2.88 26.38 -2.98
N ILE A 230 -3.45 27.29 -3.75
CA ILE A 230 -3.13 28.71 -3.71
C ILE A 230 -3.93 29.30 -2.54
N ILE A 231 -3.22 29.96 -1.62
CA ILE A 231 -3.80 30.61 -0.42
C ILE A 231 -3.82 32.12 -0.65
#